data_AF-A0A7X1A4Y1-F1
#
_entry.id   AF-A0A7X1A4Y1-F1
#
_cell.length_a   1.000
_cell.length_b   1.000
_cell.length_c   1.000
_cell.angle_alpha   90.00
_cell.angle_beta   90.00
_cell.angle_gamma   90.00
#
_symmetry.space_group_name_H-M   'P 1'
#
loop_
_entity.id
_entity.type
_entity.pdbx_description
1 polymer ?
#
loop_
_entity_poly.entity_id
_entity_poly.type
_entity_poly.pdbx_seq_one_letter_code
_entity_poly.pdbx_strand_id
1 'polypeptide(L)'
;MTGGEISISLTEQEQLLVEMQKLVQHSGELTKLLQEAGEAISAICMEGQFKDRIVNNEQGTISRFTLKAQTLQTLAEVLSIQTENTYKSMIDTDKMLAMQVVNALLNEEGTSVEFKLACEQDPNGVVNQVKTVIQDQKNGGVS
;
A
#
# COMPACT_ATOMS: atom_id res chain seq x y z
N MET A 1 20.13 -11.21 1.12
CA MET A 1 19.41 -10.29 2.01
C MET A 1 17.96 -10.28 1.57
N THR A 2 17.09 -10.90 2.35
CA THR A 2 15.63 -10.77 2.26
C THR A 2 15.24 -9.34 2.64
N GLY A 3 14.15 -8.82 2.08
CA GLY A 3 13.76 -7.40 2.05
C GLY A 3 14.02 -6.54 3.28
N GLY A 4 14.32 -5.26 3.05
CA GLY A 4 14.64 -4.27 4.07
C GLY A 4 13.74 -3.04 3.98
N GLU A 5 13.42 -2.47 5.14
CA GLU A 5 12.81 -1.13 5.26
C GLU A 5 13.85 -0.15 5.79
N ILE A 6 13.93 1.04 5.20
CA ILE A 6 14.70 2.13 5.80
C ILE A 6 14.04 2.56 7.11
N SER A 7 14.85 2.74 8.16
CA SER A 7 14.40 3.30 9.43
C SER A 7 14.78 4.77 9.47
N ILE A 8 13.82 5.66 9.23
CA ILE A 8 13.98 7.10 9.49
C ILE A 8 12.91 7.58 10.46
N SER A 9 13.23 8.59 11.26
CA SER A 9 12.28 9.15 12.21
C SER A 9 11.16 9.89 11.48
N LEU A 10 9.94 9.43 11.75
CA LEU A 10 8.70 10.08 11.35
C LEU A 10 8.12 10.87 12.53
N THR A 11 7.40 11.94 12.22
CA THR A 11 6.49 12.55 13.20
C THR A 11 5.32 11.61 13.50
N GLU A 12 4.59 11.84 14.59
CA GLU A 12 3.39 11.04 14.90
C GLU A 12 2.34 11.12 13.79
N GLN A 13 2.18 12.29 13.15
CA GLN A 13 1.25 12.52 12.05
C GLN A 13 1.69 11.80 10.77
N GLU A 14 2.99 11.82 10.46
CA GLU A 14 3.56 11.06 9.34
C GLU A 14 3.40 9.55 9.56
N GLN A 15 3.69 9.07 10.77
CA GLN A 15 3.51 7.66 11.13
C GLN A 15 2.05 7.23 11.01
N LEU A 16 1.11 8.05 11.50
CA LEU A 16 -0.32 7.78 11.37
C LEU A 16 -0.73 7.64 9.91
N LEU A 17 -0.25 8.54 9.03
CA LEU A 17 -0.58 8.47 7.60
C LEU A 17 0.01 7.22 6.94
N VAL A 18 1.24 6.83 7.30
CA VAL A 18 1.85 5.57 6.84
C VAL A 18 1.00 4.36 7.24
N GLU A 19 0.56 4.28 8.49
CA GLU A 19 -0.29 3.17 8.95
C GLU A 19 -1.66 3.16 8.27
N MET A 20 -2.24 4.33 7.97
CA MET A 20 -3.49 4.41 7.18
C MET A 20 -3.28 3.93 5.74
N GLN A 21 -2.13 4.26 5.12
CA GLN A 21 -1.78 3.78 3.78
C GLN A 21 -1.55 2.27 3.76
N LYS A 22 -0.89 1.69 4.78
CA LYS A 22 -0.78 0.23 4.95
C LYS A 22 -2.13 -0.44 5.11
N LEU A 23 -3.06 0.18 5.86
CA LEU A 23 -4.42 -0.33 5.99
C LEU A 23 -5.15 -0.37 4.65
N VAL A 24 -5.00 0.67 3.81
CA VAL A 24 -5.51 0.68 2.42
C VAL A 24 -4.92 -0.48 1.62
N GLN A 25 -3.60 -0.65 1.66
CA GLN A 25 -2.92 -1.73 0.93
C GLN A 25 -3.45 -3.11 1.37
N HIS A 26 -3.44 -3.42 2.66
CA HIS A 26 -3.83 -4.73 3.17
C HIS A 26 -5.31 -5.04 2.96
N SER A 27 -6.18 -4.02 3.04
CA SER A 27 -7.61 -4.21 2.73
C SER A 27 -7.86 -4.43 1.23
N GLY A 28 -7.06 -3.82 0.36
CA GLY A 28 -7.05 -4.12 -1.08
C GLY A 28 -6.55 -5.53 -1.39
N GLU A 29 -5.45 -5.96 -0.76
CA GLU A 29 -4.92 -7.33 -0.88
C GLU A 29 -5.95 -8.38 -0.41
N LEU A 30 -6.60 -8.13 0.73
CA LEU A 30 -7.67 -8.99 1.24
C LEU A 30 -8.85 -9.08 0.25
N THR A 31 -9.27 -7.94 -0.30
CA THR A 31 -10.34 -7.89 -1.30
C THR A 31 -10.01 -8.74 -2.52
N LYS A 32 -8.79 -8.59 -3.05
CA LYS A 32 -8.31 -9.37 -4.19
C LYS A 32 -8.27 -10.87 -3.89
N LEU A 33 -7.73 -11.27 -2.73
CA LEU A 33 -7.66 -12.66 -2.32
C LEU A 33 -9.06 -13.30 -2.21
N LEU A 34 -10.04 -12.57 -1.69
CA LEU A 34 -11.43 -13.05 -1.60
C LEU A 34 -12.10 -13.18 -2.97
N GLN A 35 -11.82 -12.26 -3.90
CA GLN A 35 -12.29 -12.36 -5.28
C GLN A 35 -11.70 -13.60 -5.98
N GLU A 36 -10.38 -13.77 -5.91
CA GLU A 36 -9.67 -14.94 -6.48
C GLU A 36 -10.18 -16.25 -5.88
N ALA A 37 -10.42 -16.30 -4.57
CA ALA A 37 -11.01 -17.46 -3.91
C ALA A 37 -12.43 -17.77 -4.43
N GLY A 38 -13.25 -16.74 -4.63
CA GLY A 38 -14.59 -16.87 -5.20
C GLY A 38 -14.57 -17.42 -6.64
N GLU A 39 -13.64 -16.94 -7.47
CA GLU A 39 -13.43 -17.43 -8.83
C GLU A 39 -12.96 -18.88 -8.84
N ALA A 40 -11.96 -19.22 -8.03
CA ALA A 40 -11.42 -20.58 -7.91
C ALA A 40 -12.50 -21.58 -7.47
N ILE A 41 -13.32 -21.22 -6.48
CA ILE A 41 -14.43 -22.07 -6.02
C ILE A 41 -15.49 -22.22 -7.10
N SER A 42 -15.81 -21.15 -7.83
CA SER A 42 -16.75 -21.21 -8.95
C SER A 42 -16.26 -22.12 -10.07
N ALA A 43 -14.95 -22.13 -10.33
CA ALA A 43 -14.33 -22.98 -11.35
C ALA A 43 -14.31 -24.46 -10.96
N ILE A 44 -14.12 -24.78 -9.67
CA ILE A 44 -14.12 -26.17 -9.17
C ILE A 44 -15.54 -26.71 -9.02
N CYS A 45 -16.48 -25.88 -8.55
CA CYS A 45 -17.85 -26.27 -8.28
C CYS A 45 -18.76 -25.93 -9.47
N MET A 46 -18.83 -26.85 -10.44
CA MET A 46 -19.59 -26.66 -11.68
C MET A 46 -21.10 -26.49 -11.43
N GLU A 47 -21.69 -27.26 -10.50
CA GLU A 47 -23.14 -27.28 -10.20
C GLU A 47 -23.45 -27.65 -8.74
N GLY A 48 -24.69 -27.39 -8.30
CA GLY A 48 -25.26 -27.92 -7.06
C GLY A 48 -25.29 -26.94 -5.88
N GLN A 49 -25.91 -27.39 -4.77
CA GLN A 49 -26.21 -26.55 -3.59
C GLN A 49 -24.97 -25.89 -2.95
N PHE A 50 -23.78 -26.46 -3.16
CA PHE A 50 -22.53 -25.88 -2.65
C PHE A 50 -22.16 -24.58 -3.38
N LYS A 51 -22.21 -24.57 -4.72
CA LYS A 51 -22.00 -23.37 -5.53
C LYS A 51 -23.00 -22.28 -5.14
N ASP A 52 -24.27 -22.64 -4.98
CA ASP A 52 -25.30 -21.67 -4.65
C ASP A 52 -25.18 -21.11 -3.23
N ARG A 53 -24.77 -21.93 -2.24
CA ARG A 53 -24.57 -21.47 -0.86
C ARG A 53 -23.31 -20.65 -0.66
N ILE A 54 -22.27 -20.86 -1.45
CA ILE A 54 -20.95 -20.24 -1.24
C ILE A 54 -20.73 -19.05 -2.17
N VAL A 55 -21.20 -19.14 -3.43
CA VAL A 55 -20.96 -18.17 -4.50
C VAL A 55 -22.21 -17.36 -4.86
N ASN A 56 -23.32 -18.02 -5.22
CA ASN A 56 -24.41 -17.35 -5.97
C ASN A 56 -25.53 -16.70 -5.14
N ASN A 57 -25.69 -17.03 -3.85
CA ASN A 57 -26.71 -16.38 -3.04
C ASN A 57 -26.24 -14.96 -2.62
N GLU A 58 -27.14 -13.99 -2.49
CA GLU A 58 -26.87 -12.73 -1.75
C GLU A 58 -26.44 -13.02 -0.30
N GLN A 59 -26.76 -14.21 0.18
CA GLN A 59 -26.26 -14.84 1.40
C GLN A 59 -25.08 -15.81 1.19
N GLY A 60 -24.40 -15.74 0.05
CA GLY A 60 -23.19 -16.49 -0.25
C GLY A 60 -22.07 -16.01 0.66
N THR A 61 -21.45 -16.93 1.39
CA THR A 61 -20.46 -16.57 2.42
C THR A 61 -19.28 -15.80 1.82
N ILE A 62 -18.77 -16.19 0.66
CA ILE A 62 -17.61 -15.52 0.03
C ILE A 62 -17.99 -14.18 -0.59
N SER A 63 -19.12 -14.11 -1.31
CA SER A 63 -19.61 -12.86 -1.90
C SER A 63 -19.85 -11.79 -0.83
N ARG A 64 -20.39 -12.18 0.34
CA ARG A 64 -20.55 -11.28 1.50
C ARG A 64 -19.22 -10.85 2.12
N PHE A 65 -18.27 -11.77 2.27
CA PHE A 65 -16.94 -11.40 2.79
C PHE A 65 -16.21 -10.46 1.83
N THR A 66 -16.33 -10.71 0.52
CA THR A 66 -15.77 -9.83 -0.52
C THR A 66 -16.35 -8.43 -0.42
N LEU A 67 -17.68 -8.30 -0.32
CA LEU A 67 -18.35 -7.00 -0.15
C LEU A 67 -17.92 -6.28 1.14
N LYS A 68 -17.75 -7.01 2.24
CA LYS A 68 -17.25 -6.45 3.50
C LYS A 68 -15.80 -5.98 3.39
N ALA A 69 -14.95 -6.73 2.68
CA ALA A 69 -13.56 -6.34 2.42
C ALA A 69 -13.50 -5.07 1.54
N GLN A 70 -14.32 -4.99 0.49
CA GLN A 70 -14.46 -3.78 -0.34
C GLN A 70 -14.92 -2.57 0.47
N THR A 71 -15.87 -2.77 1.39
CA THR A 71 -16.34 -1.72 2.30
C THR A 71 -15.21 -1.26 3.23
N LEU A 72 -14.45 -2.20 3.80
CA LEU A 72 -13.28 -1.88 4.63
C LEU A 72 -12.22 -1.12 3.84
N GLN A 73 -11.93 -1.54 2.61
CA GLN A 73 -10.99 -0.85 1.73
C GLN A 73 -11.43 0.59 1.47
N THR A 74 -12.71 0.80 1.13
CA THR A 74 -13.27 2.14 0.92
C THR A 74 -13.13 3.01 2.18
N LEU A 75 -13.42 2.45 3.36
CA LEU A 75 -13.26 3.17 4.62
C LEU A 75 -11.79 3.50 4.92
N ALA A 76 -10.87 2.58 4.63
CA ALA A 76 -9.44 2.81 4.79
C ALA A 76 -8.94 3.94 3.86
N GLU A 77 -9.41 3.97 2.61
CA GLU A 77 -9.06 5.02 1.64
C GLU A 77 -9.55 6.39 2.13
N VAL A 78 -10.80 6.46 2.60
CA VAL A 78 -11.36 7.69 3.18
C VAL A 78 -10.57 8.14 4.40
N LEU A 79 -10.22 7.22 5.31
CA LEU A 79 -9.44 7.54 6.51
C LEU A 79 -8.03 8.04 6.17
N SER A 80 -7.38 7.43 5.18
CA SER A 80 -6.06 7.86 4.70
C SER A 80 -6.11 9.27 4.12
N ILE A 81 -7.05 9.54 3.21
CA ILE A 81 -7.26 10.88 2.61
C ILE A 81 -7.60 11.91 3.70
N GLN A 82 -8.46 11.56 4.65
CA GLN A 82 -8.84 12.48 5.71
C GLN A 82 -7.66 12.78 6.65
N THR A 83 -6.81 11.79 6.93
CA THR A 83 -5.59 11.96 7.74
C THR A 83 -4.62 12.90 7.03
N GLU A 84 -4.36 12.69 5.73
CA GLU A 84 -3.51 13.56 4.93
C GLU A 84 -4.05 15.00 4.89
N ASN A 85 -5.35 15.17 4.65
CA ASN A 85 -5.97 16.49 4.60
C ASN A 85 -5.93 17.21 5.96
N THR A 86 -6.17 16.49 7.05
CA THR A 86 -6.21 17.05 8.41
C THR A 86 -4.83 17.55 8.84
N TYR A 87 -3.78 16.79 8.52
CA TYR A 87 -2.41 17.08 8.94
C TYR A 87 -1.54 17.62 7.82
N LYS A 88 -2.13 18.15 6.74
CA LYS A 88 -1.41 18.58 5.53
C LYS A 88 -0.26 19.55 5.79
N SER A 89 -0.38 20.44 6.78
CA SER A 89 0.68 21.39 7.13
C SER A 89 1.74 20.83 8.09
N MET A 90 1.52 19.63 8.62
CA MET A 90 2.37 18.95 9.59
C MET A 90 3.09 17.74 9.00
N ILE A 91 2.69 17.31 7.80
CA ILE A 91 3.23 16.14 7.10
C ILE A 91 4.06 16.60 5.91
N ASP A 92 5.26 16.02 5.77
CA ASP A 92 6.08 16.18 4.58
C ASP A 92 5.78 15.04 3.59
N THR A 93 4.74 15.22 2.76
CA THR A 93 4.30 14.19 1.80
C THR A 93 5.41 13.81 0.80
N ASP A 94 6.29 14.74 0.45
CA ASP A 94 7.42 14.45 -0.45
C ASP A 94 8.46 13.55 0.23
N LYS A 95 8.76 13.80 1.51
CA LYS A 95 9.61 12.91 2.32
C LYS A 95 9.01 11.51 2.41
N MET A 96 7.72 11.41 2.70
CA MET A 96 7.05 10.10 2.79
C MET A 96 7.05 9.35 1.46
N LEU A 97 6.78 10.03 0.34
CA LEU A 97 6.84 9.42 -0.98
C LEU A 97 8.26 8.97 -1.32
N ALA A 98 9.27 9.77 -0.99
CA ALA A 98 10.67 9.39 -1.15
C ALA A 98 11.03 8.14 -0.34
N MET A 99 10.54 8.02 0.90
CA MET A 99 10.73 6.80 1.68
C MET A 99 10.12 5.57 1.03
N GLN A 100 8.90 5.69 0.50
CA GLN A 100 8.24 4.57 -0.19
C GLN A 100 9.02 4.14 -1.43
N VAL A 101 9.54 5.08 -2.21
CA VAL A 101 10.39 4.80 -3.38
C VAL A 101 11.68 4.10 -2.95
N VAL A 102 12.36 4.59 -1.89
CA VAL A 102 13.58 3.96 -1.38
C VAL A 102 13.30 2.53 -0.90
N ASN A 103 12.21 2.31 -0.16
CA ASN A 103 11.80 0.99 0.28
C ASN A 103 11.47 0.06 -0.91
N ALA A 104 10.78 0.56 -1.94
CA ALA A 104 10.50 -0.23 -3.13
C ALA A 104 11.80 -0.65 -3.83
N LEU A 105 12.74 0.28 -4.03
CA LEU A 105 14.05 -0.01 -4.63
C LEU A 105 14.85 -1.00 -3.79
N LEU A 106 14.87 -0.87 -2.45
CA LEU A 106 15.57 -1.84 -1.59
C LEU A 106 15.09 -3.28 -1.77
N ASN A 107 13.80 -3.44 -2.07
CA ASN A 107 13.14 -4.73 -2.25
C ASN A 107 13.12 -5.22 -3.71
N GLU A 108 13.58 -4.41 -4.67
CA GLU A 108 13.63 -4.78 -6.07
C GLU A 108 14.79 -5.76 -6.37
N GLU A 109 14.51 -6.76 -7.21
CA GLU A 109 15.53 -7.67 -7.73
C GLU A 109 16.47 -6.92 -8.68
N GLY A 110 17.77 -6.95 -8.39
CA GLY A 110 18.77 -6.25 -9.19
C GLY A 110 19.24 -4.90 -8.61
N THR A 111 18.67 -4.47 -7.48
CA THR A 111 19.16 -3.28 -6.78
C THR A 111 20.61 -3.43 -6.35
N SER A 112 21.42 -2.44 -6.74
CA SER A 112 22.86 -2.41 -6.53
C SER A 112 23.25 -2.54 -5.06
N VAL A 113 24.40 -3.17 -4.81
CA VAL A 113 24.96 -3.32 -3.45
C VAL A 113 25.33 -1.95 -2.89
N GLU A 114 25.81 -1.05 -3.75
CA GLU A 114 26.16 0.33 -3.41
C GLU A 114 24.96 1.10 -2.88
N PHE A 115 23.79 0.98 -3.52
CA PHE A 115 22.57 1.62 -3.05
C PHE A 115 22.11 1.05 -1.70
N LYS A 116 22.14 -0.28 -1.55
CA LYS A 116 21.79 -0.94 -0.28
C LYS A 116 22.70 -0.46 0.86
N LEU A 117 24.00 -0.37 0.60
CA LEU A 117 24.97 0.14 1.56
C LEU A 117 24.75 1.63 1.88
N ALA A 118 24.43 2.45 0.89
CA ALA A 118 24.10 3.86 1.11
C ALA A 118 22.88 4.04 2.01
N CYS A 119 21.83 3.22 1.81
CA CYS A 119 20.65 3.20 2.66
C CYS A 119 20.96 2.77 4.10
N GLU A 120 21.90 1.84 4.31
CA GLU A 120 22.33 1.43 5.65
C GLU A 120 23.15 2.52 6.35
N GLN A 121 24.01 3.23 5.61
CA GLN A 121 24.93 4.22 6.18
C GLN A 121 24.28 5.57 6.45
N ASP A 122 23.43 6.06 5.54
CA ASP A 122 22.74 7.34 5.66
C ASP A 122 21.33 7.29 5.04
N PRO A 123 20.36 6.65 5.73
CA PRO A 123 19.00 6.53 5.21
C PRO A 123 18.32 7.89 5.03
N ASN A 124 18.64 8.88 5.88
CA ASN A 124 18.07 10.24 5.77
C ASN A 124 18.63 10.97 4.54
N GLY A 125 19.93 10.86 4.27
CA GLY A 125 20.56 11.43 3.09
C GLY A 125 19.98 10.86 1.79
N VAL A 126 19.81 9.54 1.72
CA VAL A 126 19.21 8.88 0.55
C VAL A 126 17.77 9.34 0.34
N VAL A 127 16.94 9.38 1.40
CA VAL A 127 15.56 9.88 1.30
C VAL A 127 15.51 11.33 0.84
N ASN A 128 16.38 12.19 1.37
CA ASN A 128 16.43 13.60 0.96
C ASN A 128 16.85 13.78 -0.51
N GLN A 129 17.76 12.92 -1.02
CA GLN A 129 18.13 12.92 -2.44
C GLN A 129 16.92 12.54 -3.32
N VAL A 130 16.24 11.43 -2.99
CA VAL A 130 15.06 10.98 -3.74
C VAL A 130 13.93 12.03 -3.64
N LYS A 131 13.73 12.63 -2.48
CA LYS A 131 12.78 13.73 -2.27
C LYS A 131 13.06 14.91 -3.20
N THR A 132 14.33 15.31 -3.33
CA THR A 132 14.74 16.41 -4.22
C THR A 132 14.39 16.08 -5.67
N VAL A 133 14.68 14.86 -6.13
CA VAL A 133 14.32 14.39 -7.48
C VAL A 133 12.81 14.45 -7.71
N ILE A 134 12.00 14.01 -6.74
CA ILE A 134 10.53 14.08 -6.80
C ILE A 134 10.06 15.53 -6.94
N GLN A 135 10.65 16.45 -6.18
CA GLN A 135 10.29 17.88 -6.22
C GLN A 135 10.69 18.52 -7.55
N ASP A 136 11.86 18.20 -8.07
CA ASP A 136 12.33 18.69 -9.37
C ASP A 136 11.44 18.20 -10.52
N GLN A 137 10.94 16.95 -10.47
CA GLN A 137 9.99 16.45 -11.46
C GLN A 137 8.62 17.15 -11.38
N LYS A 138 8.15 17.49 -10.18
CA LYS A 138 6.91 18.27 -10.01
C LYS A 138 7.04 19.69 -10.58
N ASN A 139 8.21 20.31 -10.43
CA ASN A 139 8.46 21.68 -10.86
C ASN A 139 8.89 21.80 -12.32
N GLY A 140 9.55 20.77 -12.87
CA GLY A 140 10.06 20.72 -14.25
C GLY A 140 9.03 20.27 -15.30
N GLY A 141 7.81 19.89 -14.88
CA GLY A 141 6.69 19.54 -15.77
C GLY A 141 5.99 20.74 -16.44
N VAL A 142 6.51 21.96 -16.25
CA VAL A 142 6.06 23.17 -16.95
C VAL A 142 7.20 23.66 -17.84
N SER A 143 7.32 23.09 -19.04
CA SER A 143 8.09 23.64 -20.16
C SER A 143 7.45 23.23 -21.47
#